data_AF-L9VTQ8-F1
#
_entry.id   AF-L9VTQ8-F1
#
_cell.length_a   1.000
_cell.length_b   1.000
_cell.length_c   1.000
_cell.angle_alpha   90.00
_cell.angle_beta   90.00
_cell.angle_gamma   90.00
#
_symmetry.space_group_name_H-M   'P 1'
#
loop_
_entity.id
_entity.type
_entity.pdbx_description
1 polymer ?
#
loop_
_entity_poly.entity_id
_entity_poly.type
_entity_poly.pdbx_seq_one_letter_code
_entity_poly.pdbx_strand_id
1 'polypeptide(L)' 'MERQFVCQLCGERFEKRDELVEHGLEEHQRRRKID' A
#
# COMPACT_ATOMS: atom_id res chain seq x y z
N MET A 1 3.89 9.15 -17.07
CA MET A 1 3.76 7.93 -16.24
C MET A 1 2.34 7.88 -15.72
N GLU A 2 1.66 6.75 -15.92
CA GLU A 2 0.30 6.54 -15.44
C GLU A 2 0.39 5.97 -14.02
N ARG A 3 -0.03 6.73 -12.99
CA ARG A 3 -0.15 6.21 -11.62
C ARG A 3 -1.40 5.33 -11.53
N GLN A 4 -1.26 4.09 -12.00
CA GLN A 4 -2.34 3.12 -12.16
C GLN A 4 -2.64 2.34 -10.89
N PHE A 5 -1.74 2.36 -9.90
CA PHE A 5 -1.85 1.54 -8.70
C PHE A 5 -2.42 2.39 -7.57
N VAL A 6 -3.67 2.12 -7.17
CA VAL A 6 -4.38 2.90 -6.14
C VAL A 6 -4.62 2.03 -4.91
N CYS A 7 -4.13 2.48 -3.76
CA CYS A 7 -4.44 1.87 -2.48
C CYS A 7 -5.94 1.99 -2.20
N GLN A 8 -6.63 0.87 -2.10
CA GLN A 8 -8.08 0.87 -1.86
C GLN A 8 -8.44 1.25 -0.42
N LEU A 9 -7.47 1.29 0.50
CA LEU A 9 -7.69 1.59 1.90
C LEU A 9 -7.63 3.10 2.19
N CYS A 10 -6.68 3.82 1.59
CA CYS A 10 -6.51 5.27 1.78
C CYS A 10 -6.68 6.10 0.50
N GLY A 11 -6.79 5.47 -0.68
CA GLY A 11 -6.93 6.15 -1.97
C GLY A 11 -5.64 6.68 -2.59
N GLU A 12 -4.48 6.41 -1.98
CA GLU A 12 -3.19 6.90 -2.44
C GLU A 12 -2.76 6.25 -3.76
N ARG A 13 -2.13 7.03 -4.65
CA ARG A 13 -1.81 6.60 -6.02
C ARG A 13 -0.31 6.47 -6.23
N PHE A 14 0.09 5.31 -6.71
CA PHE A 14 1.47 4.91 -6.95
C PHE A 14 1.71 4.69 -8.43
N GLU A 15 2.96 4.89 -8.83
CA GLU A 15 3.41 4.69 -10.20
C GLU A 15 3.73 3.22 -10.47
N LYS A 16 4.20 2.51 -9.44
CA LYS A 16 4.55 1.09 -9.52
C LYS A 16 3.75 0.26 -8.54
N ARG A 17 3.65 -1.03 -8.85
CA ARG A 17 2.97 -2.00 -8.00
C ARG A 17 3.74 -2.23 -6.70
N ASP A 18 5.08 -2.26 -6.75
CA ASP A 18 5.93 -2.49 -5.58
C ASP A 18 5.74 -1.39 -4.52
N GLU A 19 5.67 -0.12 -4.94
CA GLU A 19 5.41 1.01 -4.03
C GLU A 19 4.04 0.87 -3.33
N LEU A 20 3.00 0.45 -4.07
CA LEU A 20 1.68 0.19 -3.48
C LEU A 20 1.72 -0.97 -2.48
N VAL A 21 2.52 -2.01 -2.76
CA VAL A 21 2.66 -3.18 -1.87
C VAL A 21 3.41 -2.80 -0.59
N GLU A 22 4.53 -2.09 -0.69
CA GLU A 22 5.28 -1.59 0.48
C GLU A 22 4.43 -0.65 1.32
N HIS A 23 3.74 0.31 0.70
CA HIS A 23 2.76 1.16 1.38
C HIS A 23 1.69 0.34 2.11
N GLY A 24 1.14 -0.68 1.45
CA GLY A 24 0.17 -1.60 2.06
C GLY A 24 0.73 -2.31 3.30
N LEU A 25 2.00 -2.72 3.25
CA LEU A 25 2.69 -3.42 4.34
C LEU A 25 3.03 -2.49 5.51
N GLU A 26 3.49 -1.27 5.24
CA GLU A 26 3.94 -0.34 6.28
C GLU A 26 2.77 0.42 6.92
N GLU A 27 1.85 0.92 6.10
CA GLU A 27 0.78 1.82 6.56
C GLU A 27 -0.47 1.05 6.98
N HIS A 28 -0.78 -0.07 6.31
CA HIS A 28 -2.06 -0.78 6.46
C HIS A 28 -1.95 -2.17 7.07
N GLN A 29 -0.81 -2.84 6.97
CA GLN A 29 -0.58 -4.05 7.74
C GLN A 29 -0.16 -3.67 9.15
N ARG A 30 -1.17 -3.39 10.00
CA ARG A 30 -0.98 -3.57 11.44
C ARG A 30 -0.62 -5.02 11.67
N ARG A 31 0.67 -5.26 11.95
CA ARG A 31 1.19 -6.49 12.53
C ARG A 31 0.17 -7.05 13.51
N ARG A 32 -0.41 -8.23 13.23
CA ARG A 32 -0.80 -9.12 14.31
C ARG A 32 0.50 -9.44 15.05
N LYS A 33 0.85 -8.65 16.07
CA LYS A 33 1.56 -9.22 17.20
C LYS A 33 0.57 -10.22 17.78
N ILE A 34 0.78 -11.48 17.43
CA ILE A 34 0.35 -12.59 18.27
C ILE A 34 1.18 -12.38 19.54
N ASP A 35 0.54 -11.77 20.55
CA ASP A 35 0.93 -11.94 21.95
C ASP A 35 0.51 -13.36 22.37
#